data_AF-A0A0N4V2M9-F1
#
_entry.id   AF-A0A0N4V2M9-F1
#
_cell.length_a   1.000
_cell.length_b   1.000
_cell.length_c   1.000
_cell.angle_alpha   90.00
_cell.angle_beta   90.00
_cell.angle_gamma   90.00
#
_symmetry.space_group_name_H-M   'P 1'
#
loop_
_entity.id
_entity.type
_entity.pdbx_description
1 polymer ?
#
loop_
_entity_poly.entity_id
_entity_poly.type
_entity_poly.pdbx_seq_one_letter_code
_entity_poly.pdbx_strand_id
1 'polypeptide(L)'
;MKFLLLFLVSVAFASDLLEIDVLDDLLHNDWDEERLDRLDDDKYRPRSQILADVEALVQQQPAYIQQAYRSSLQAAQARKTQRQQSRLQWLRNNGASQNVISVQEQMNAIDNDMSLSERQADSQRYALYNSLSFEDRRRYF
;
A
#
# COMPACT_ATOMS: atom_id res chain seq x y z
N MET A 1 29.18 -16.68 27.13
CA MET A 1 28.96 -15.64 26.10
C MET A 1 27.57 -15.87 25.51
N LYS A 2 26.59 -15.01 25.81
CA LYS A 2 25.20 -15.14 25.33
C LYS A 2 25.10 -14.42 23.99
N PHE A 3 24.85 -15.17 22.91
CA PHE A 3 24.50 -14.62 21.61
C PHE A 3 23.13 -13.94 21.71
N LEU A 4 23.10 -12.61 21.53
CA LEU A 4 21.87 -11.86 21.31
C LEU A 4 21.47 -12.07 19.84
N LEU A 5 20.51 -12.95 19.60
CA LEU A 5 19.80 -13.04 18.32
C LEU A 5 18.90 -11.80 18.21
N LEU A 6 19.38 -10.77 17.50
CA LEU A 6 18.55 -9.69 16.99
C LEU A 6 17.63 -10.28 15.90
N PHE A 7 16.46 -10.74 16.31
CA PHE A 7 15.35 -10.98 15.38
C PHE A 7 14.90 -9.61 14.87
N LEU A 8 15.38 -9.23 13.67
CA LEU A 8 14.71 -8.21 12.86
C LEU A 8 13.34 -8.78 12.53
N VAL A 9 12.33 -8.38 13.30
CA VAL A 9 10.93 -8.58 12.94
C VAL A 9 10.70 -7.70 11.70
N SER A 10 10.84 -8.29 10.53
CA SER A 10 10.30 -7.73 9.29
C SER A 10 8.79 -7.81 9.40
N VAL A 11 8.18 -6.76 9.97
CA VAL A 11 6.75 -6.57 9.83
C VAL A 11 6.53 -6.28 8.35
N ALA A 12 6.01 -7.26 7.63
CA ALA A 12 5.57 -7.09 6.24
C ALA A 12 4.38 -6.12 6.27
N PHE A 13 4.68 -4.83 6.23
CA PHE A 13 3.70 -3.79 6.00
C PHE A 13 3.44 -3.79 4.50
N ALA A 14 2.33 -4.40 4.12
CA ALA A 14 1.98 -4.75 2.76
C ALA A 14 0.93 -3.74 2.26
N SER A 15 1.31 -2.83 1.36
CA SER A 15 0.41 -1.80 0.88
C SER A 15 0.56 -1.51 -0.61
N ASP A 16 -0.48 -0.92 -1.19
CA ASP A 16 -0.61 -0.32 -2.54
C ASP A 16 0.56 0.63 -2.92
N LEU A 17 1.75 0.07 -3.12
CA LEU A 17 2.99 0.68 -3.62
C LEU A 17 3.46 1.97 -2.93
N LEU A 18 3.01 2.24 -1.69
CA LEU A 18 3.54 3.35 -0.86
C LEU A 18 5.06 3.27 -0.70
N GLU A 19 5.62 2.07 -0.87
CA GLU A 19 7.04 1.77 -0.77
C GLU A 19 7.85 2.42 -1.90
N ILE A 20 7.28 2.59 -3.10
CA ILE A 20 7.98 3.25 -4.21
C ILE A 20 8.02 4.76 -3.96
N ASP A 21 6.86 5.40 -3.80
CA ASP A 21 6.74 6.86 -3.56
C ASP A 21 7.64 7.32 -2.41
N VAL A 22 7.66 6.55 -1.31
CA VAL A 22 8.46 6.90 -0.12
C VAL A 22 9.95 6.83 -0.38
N LEU A 23 10.41 5.88 -1.21
CA LEU A 23 11.82 5.81 -1.56
C LEU A 23 12.16 6.91 -2.57
N ASP A 24 11.32 7.14 -3.57
CA ASP A 24 11.51 8.16 -4.59
C ASP A 24 11.70 9.55 -3.97
N ASP A 25 10.83 9.93 -3.02
CA ASP A 25 10.93 11.16 -2.22
C ASP A 25 12.27 11.36 -1.48
N LEU A 26 13.03 10.29 -1.25
CA LEU A 26 14.31 10.31 -0.53
C LEU A 26 15.52 10.26 -1.46
N LEU A 27 15.34 9.81 -2.69
CA LEU A 27 16.40 9.75 -3.68
C LEU A 27 16.51 11.12 -4.37
N HIS A 28 17.72 11.39 -4.86
CA HIS A 28 18.04 12.60 -5.61
C HIS A 28 19.00 12.23 -6.74
N ASN A 29 18.77 11.08 -7.37
CA ASN A 29 19.62 10.58 -8.44
C ASN A 29 18.78 9.93 -9.53
N ASP A 30 18.96 10.43 -10.75
CA ASP A 30 18.15 10.08 -11.92
C ASP A 30 18.11 8.57 -12.23
N TRP A 31 19.18 7.82 -11.90
CA TRP A 31 19.27 6.40 -12.22
C TRP A 31 18.37 5.52 -11.35
N ASP A 32 18.35 5.78 -10.05
CA ASP A 32 17.47 5.03 -9.15
C ASP A 32 16.02 5.50 -9.30
N GLU A 33 15.78 6.81 -9.51
CA GLU A 33 14.45 7.38 -9.81
C GLU A 33 13.85 6.71 -11.05
N GLU A 34 14.58 6.63 -12.17
CA GLU A 34 14.10 5.95 -13.38
C GLU A 34 13.83 4.45 -13.14
N ARG A 35 14.55 3.83 -12.21
CA ARG A 35 14.28 2.44 -11.82
C ARG A 35 13.02 2.32 -10.98
N LEU A 36 12.75 3.27 -10.09
CA LEU A 36 11.51 3.33 -9.31
C LEU A 36 10.31 3.59 -10.22
N ASP A 37 10.41 4.51 -11.18
CA ASP A 37 9.37 4.75 -12.19
C ASP A 37 9.00 3.47 -12.94
N ARG A 38 10.01 2.71 -13.41
CA ARG A 38 9.76 1.42 -14.08
C ARG A 38 9.10 0.38 -13.17
N LEU A 39 9.39 0.42 -11.87
CA LEU A 39 8.76 -0.47 -10.90
C LEU A 39 7.32 -0.05 -10.61
N ASP A 40 7.03 1.25 -10.57
CA ASP A 40 5.68 1.78 -10.40
C ASP A 40 4.83 1.51 -11.63
N ASP A 41 5.38 1.71 -12.83
CA ASP A 41 4.70 1.42 -14.09
C ASP A 41 4.41 -0.08 -14.33
N ASP A 42 5.03 -0.98 -13.57
CA ASP A 42 4.77 -2.42 -13.69
C ASP A 42 3.45 -2.82 -13.01
N LYS A 43 2.36 -2.62 -13.75
CA LYS A 43 1.01 -2.92 -13.28
C LYS A 43 0.67 -4.42 -13.29
N TYR A 44 1.58 -5.31 -13.70
CA TYR A 44 1.27 -6.72 -13.99
C TYR A 44 1.94 -7.72 -13.07
N ARG A 45 3.11 -7.40 -12.51
CA ARG A 45 3.73 -8.27 -11.50
C ARG A 45 2.98 -8.18 -10.17
N PRO A 46 2.94 -9.27 -9.37
CA PRO A 46 2.50 -9.20 -7.99
C PRO A 46 3.24 -8.11 -7.23
N ARG A 47 2.52 -7.28 -6.45
CA ARG A 47 3.14 -6.18 -5.70
C ARG A 47 4.21 -6.65 -4.72
N SER A 48 4.13 -7.89 -4.23
CA SER A 48 5.18 -8.52 -3.41
C SER A 48 6.52 -8.69 -4.15
N GLN A 49 6.50 -8.90 -5.47
CA GLN A 49 7.73 -8.97 -6.27
C GLN A 49 8.31 -7.57 -6.48
N ILE A 50 7.45 -6.57 -6.73
CA ILE A 50 7.86 -5.16 -6.84
C ILE A 50 8.48 -4.69 -5.53
N LEU A 51 7.86 -5.01 -4.39
CA LEU A 51 8.38 -4.71 -3.06
C LEU A 51 9.78 -5.30 -2.85
N ALA A 52 10.02 -6.54 -3.27
CA ALA A 52 11.35 -7.15 -3.15
C ALA A 52 12.41 -6.39 -3.97
N ASP A 53 12.06 -5.87 -5.14
CA ASP A 53 12.97 -5.06 -5.95
C ASP A 53 13.23 -3.68 -5.32
N VAL A 54 12.21 -3.05 -4.73
CA VAL A 54 12.35 -1.80 -3.96
C VAL A 54 13.23 -2.03 -2.74
N GLU A 55 13.02 -3.09 -1.97
CA GLU A 55 13.86 -3.43 -0.83
C GLU A 55 15.32 -3.65 -1.26
N ALA A 56 15.56 -4.29 -2.41
CA ALA A 56 16.90 -4.45 -2.95
C ALA A 56 17.57 -3.11 -3.31
N LEU A 57 16.79 -2.11 -3.78
CA LEU A 57 17.27 -0.74 -3.98
C LEU A 57 17.60 -0.06 -2.65
N VAL A 58 16.72 -0.14 -1.65
CA VAL A 58 16.96 0.41 -0.31
C VAL A 58 18.28 -0.11 0.28
N GLN A 59 18.57 -1.40 0.14
CA GLN A 59 19.80 -1.99 0.69
C GLN A 59 21.09 -1.43 0.05
N GLN A 60 21.01 -0.84 -1.15
CA GLN A 60 22.13 -0.20 -1.84
C GLN A 60 22.34 1.24 -1.38
N GLN A 61 21.35 1.84 -0.70
CA GLN A 61 21.41 3.22 -0.26
C GLN A 61 22.23 3.40 1.02
N PRO A 62 22.76 4.61 1.28
CA PRO A 62 23.40 4.94 2.54
C PRO A 62 22.49 4.67 3.76
N ALA A 63 23.09 4.34 4.90
CA ALA A 63 22.34 3.97 6.11
C ALA A 63 21.32 5.02 6.58
N TYR A 64 21.60 6.32 6.35
CA TYR A 64 20.66 7.38 6.71
C TYR A 64 19.40 7.38 5.82
N ILE A 65 19.52 7.05 4.52
CA ILE A 65 18.38 6.87 3.60
C ILE A 65 17.58 5.63 4.01
N GLN A 66 18.25 4.51 4.31
CA GLN A 66 17.56 3.30 4.77
C GLN A 66 16.74 3.55 6.04
N GLN A 67 17.29 4.31 6.98
CA GLN A 67 16.59 4.69 8.22
C GLN A 67 15.41 5.62 7.92
N ALA A 68 15.61 6.66 7.08
CA ALA A 68 14.56 7.58 6.68
C ALA A 68 13.40 6.85 5.98
N TYR A 69 13.73 5.96 5.04
CA TYR A 69 12.78 5.12 4.32
C TYR A 69 11.88 4.33 5.27
N ARG A 70 12.46 3.59 6.22
CA ARG A 70 11.71 2.78 7.20
C ARG A 70 10.78 3.65 8.05
N SER A 71 11.26 4.81 8.50
CA SER A 71 10.44 5.74 9.30
C SER A 71 9.30 6.35 8.50
N SER A 72 9.57 6.77 7.26
CA SER A 72 8.55 7.33 6.35
C SER A 72 7.50 6.28 5.98
N LEU A 73 7.92 5.05 5.68
CA LEU A 73 7.01 3.95 5.37
C LEU A 73 6.08 3.63 6.55
N GLN A 74 6.63 3.56 7.77
CA GLN A 74 5.82 3.35 8.96
C GLN A 74 4.78 4.47 9.16
N ALA A 75 5.18 5.73 8.93
CA ALA A 75 4.27 6.87 9.02
C ALA A 75 3.18 6.84 7.92
N ALA A 76 3.55 6.50 6.69
CA ALA A 76 2.62 6.37 5.56
C ALA A 76 1.59 5.26 5.83
N GLN A 77 2.02 4.11 6.32
CA GLN A 77 1.13 2.99 6.67
C GLN A 77 0.17 3.34 7.82
N ALA A 78 0.65 4.06 8.83
CA ALA A 78 -0.20 4.54 9.92
C ALA A 78 -1.28 5.50 9.39
N ARG A 79 -0.91 6.44 8.51
CA ARG A 79 -1.86 7.36 7.85
C ARG A 79 -2.87 6.60 6.99
N LYS A 80 -2.44 5.61 6.19
CA LYS A 80 -3.33 4.77 5.37
C LYS A 80 -4.35 4.05 6.25
N THR A 81 -3.88 3.39 7.30
CA THR A 81 -4.74 2.67 8.26
C THR A 81 -5.75 3.62 8.92
N GLN A 82 -5.30 4.80 9.36
CA GLN A 82 -6.18 5.81 9.94
C GLN A 82 -7.24 6.28 8.94
N ARG A 83 -6.87 6.57 7.68
CA ARG A 83 -7.80 6.96 6.63
C ARG A 83 -8.86 5.87 6.40
N GLN A 84 -8.45 4.60 6.31
CA GLN A 84 -9.37 3.47 6.15
C GLN A 84 -10.37 3.37 7.32
N GLN A 85 -9.90 3.51 8.56
CA GLN A 85 -10.76 3.50 9.75
C GLN A 85 -11.72 4.69 9.78
N SER A 86 -11.22 5.91 9.53
CA SER A 86 -12.04 7.13 9.47
C SER A 86 -13.10 7.03 8.38
N ARG A 87 -12.77 6.44 7.23
CA ARG A 87 -13.70 6.19 6.14
C ARG A 87 -14.83 5.25 6.57
N LEU A 88 -14.52 4.12 7.21
CA LEU A 88 -15.54 3.19 7.72
C LEU A 88 -16.43 3.85 8.77
N GLN A 89 -15.85 4.66 9.68
CA GLN A 89 -16.63 5.40 10.66
C GLN A 89 -17.56 6.42 10.00
N TRP A 90 -17.06 7.15 8.99
CA TRP A 90 -17.87 8.10 8.23
C TRP A 90 -19.04 7.40 7.53
N LEU A 91 -18.83 6.25 6.90
CA LEU A 91 -19.90 5.46 6.27
C LEU A 91 -20.97 5.07 7.28
N ARG A 92 -20.58 4.53 8.44
CA ARG A 92 -21.49 4.14 9.53
C ARG A 92 -22.31 5.34 10.04
N ASN A 93 -21.65 6.48 10.27
CA ASN A 93 -22.30 7.69 10.76
C ASN A 93 -23.27 8.32 9.74
N ASN A 94 -23.07 8.06 8.45
CA ASN A 94 -23.90 8.61 7.37
C ASN A 94 -24.96 7.61 6.87
N GLY A 95 -25.24 6.57 7.66
CA GLY A 95 -26.30 5.60 7.38
C GLY A 95 -26.03 4.72 6.17
N ALA A 96 -24.76 4.50 5.80
CA ALA A 96 -24.42 3.56 4.74
C ALA A 96 -24.95 2.16 5.08
N SER A 97 -25.46 1.46 4.07
CA SER A 97 -25.92 0.09 4.25
C SER A 97 -24.76 -0.84 4.62
N GLN A 98 -25.08 -2.00 5.22
CA GLN A 98 -24.06 -3.00 5.53
C GLN A 98 -23.35 -3.52 4.26
N ASN A 99 -24.03 -3.50 3.11
CA ASN A 99 -23.43 -3.84 1.83
C ASN A 99 -22.32 -2.85 1.43
N VAL A 100 -22.58 -1.54 1.55
CA VAL A 100 -21.59 -0.49 1.27
C VAL A 100 -20.38 -0.59 2.18
N ILE A 101 -20.61 -0.83 3.48
CA ILE A 101 -19.53 -1.03 4.46
C ILE A 101 -18.70 -2.27 4.10
N SER A 102 -19.35 -3.39 3.77
CA SER A 102 -18.65 -4.62 3.39
C SER A 102 -17.82 -4.43 2.12
N VAL A 103 -18.35 -3.75 1.10
CA VAL A 103 -17.60 -3.42 -0.11
C VAL A 103 -16.37 -2.58 0.20
N GLN A 104 -16.47 -1.58 1.07
CA GLN A 104 -15.31 -0.78 1.48
C GLN A 104 -14.26 -1.61 2.24
N GLU A 105 -14.68 -2.53 3.11
CA GLU A 105 -13.77 -3.44 3.82
C GLU A 105 -13.06 -4.41 2.85
N GLN A 106 -13.78 -4.92 1.84
CA GLN A 106 -13.20 -5.78 0.80
C GLN A 106 -12.21 -5.02 -0.09
N MET A 107 -12.51 -3.76 -0.47
CA MET A 107 -11.55 -2.91 -1.17
C MET A 107 -10.28 -2.70 -0.34
N ASN A 108 -10.40 -2.43 0.96
CA ASN A 108 -9.25 -2.32 1.84
C ASN A 108 -8.45 -3.62 1.92
N ALA A 109 -9.09 -4.78 1.89
CA ALA A 109 -8.40 -6.08 1.86
C ALA A 109 -7.59 -6.26 0.57
N ILE A 110 -8.18 -5.91 -0.57
CA ILE A 110 -7.49 -5.91 -1.88
C ILE A 110 -6.28 -4.97 -1.86
N ASP A 111 -6.41 -3.77 -1.28
CA ASP A 111 -5.32 -2.78 -1.21
C ASP A 111 -4.13 -3.24 -0.36
N ASN A 112 -4.30 -4.28 0.45
CA ASN A 112 -3.26 -4.86 1.31
C ASN A 112 -2.82 -6.26 0.84
N ASP A 113 -3.43 -6.82 -0.21
CA ASP A 113 -3.05 -8.12 -0.77
C ASP A 113 -1.90 -8.01 -1.77
N MET A 114 -0.67 -8.16 -1.28
CA MET A 114 0.54 -8.07 -2.10
C MET A 114 0.74 -9.25 -3.06
N SER A 115 -0.12 -10.28 -3.01
CA SER A 115 -0.09 -11.34 -4.01
C SER A 115 -0.72 -10.89 -5.33
N LEU A 116 -1.54 -9.84 -5.31
CA LEU A 116 -2.14 -9.24 -6.49
C LEU A 116 -1.19 -8.25 -7.14
N SER A 117 -1.19 -8.21 -8.47
CA SER A 117 -0.72 -7.06 -9.22
C SER A 117 -1.68 -5.89 -9.10
N GLU A 118 -1.21 -4.67 -9.41
CA GLU A 118 -2.08 -3.48 -9.41
C GLU A 118 -3.27 -3.66 -10.36
N ARG A 119 -3.04 -4.19 -11.57
CA ARG A 119 -4.12 -4.45 -12.53
C ARG A 119 -5.14 -5.46 -12.03
N GLN A 120 -4.71 -6.47 -11.27
CA GLN A 120 -5.62 -7.42 -10.64
C GLN A 120 -6.41 -6.77 -9.51
N ALA A 121 -5.74 -6.00 -8.65
CA ALA A 121 -6.37 -5.25 -7.57
C ALA A 121 -7.42 -4.28 -8.11
N ASP A 122 -7.09 -3.50 -9.15
CA ASP A 122 -8.00 -2.61 -9.86
C ASP A 122 -9.20 -3.33 -10.42
N SER A 123 -9.00 -4.44 -11.12
CA SER A 123 -10.11 -5.22 -11.68
C SER A 123 -11.06 -5.71 -10.58
N GLN A 124 -10.53 -6.14 -9.43
CA GLN A 124 -11.34 -6.60 -8.30
C GLN A 124 -12.06 -5.42 -7.63
N ARG A 125 -11.38 -4.29 -7.39
CA ARG A 125 -11.99 -3.06 -6.87
C ARG A 125 -13.12 -2.57 -7.77
N TYR A 126 -12.89 -2.56 -9.08
CA TYR A 126 -13.89 -2.14 -10.06
C TYR A 126 -15.13 -3.05 -10.06
N ALA A 127 -14.93 -4.37 -9.94
CA ALA A 127 -16.04 -5.31 -9.80
C ALA A 127 -16.85 -5.06 -8.52
N LEU A 128 -16.19 -4.84 -7.39
CA LEU A 128 -16.84 -4.49 -6.12
C LEU A 128 -17.60 -3.16 -6.21
N TYR A 129 -16.98 -2.13 -6.79
CA TYR A 129 -17.64 -0.84 -7.01
C TYR A 129 -18.91 -1.01 -7.85
N ASN A 130 -18.87 -1.79 -8.94
CA ASN A 130 -20.02 -2.02 -9.80
C ASN A 130 -21.09 -2.93 -9.20
N SER A 131 -20.79 -3.66 -8.13
CA SER A 131 -21.80 -4.44 -7.39
C SER A 131 -22.76 -3.55 -6.58
N LEU A 132 -22.40 -2.29 -6.35
CA LEU A 132 -23.21 -1.33 -5.62
C LEU A 132 -24.29 -0.70 -6.51
N SER A 133 -25.40 -0.31 -5.89
CA SER A 133 -26.43 0.46 -6.57
C SER A 133 -25.87 1.81 -7.07
N PHE A 134 -26.50 2.41 -8.07
CA PHE A 134 -26.10 3.74 -8.55
C PHE A 134 -26.20 4.79 -7.43
N GLU A 135 -27.23 4.72 -6.59
CA GLU A 135 -27.42 5.63 -5.46
C GLU A 135 -26.30 5.48 -4.43
N ASP A 136 -25.96 4.25 -4.05
CA ASP A 136 -24.87 3.98 -3.10
C ASP A 136 -23.53 4.47 -3.62
N ARG A 137 -23.23 4.20 -4.91
CA ARG A 137 -22.02 4.71 -5.56
C ARG A 137 -21.96 6.22 -5.48
N ARG A 138 -23.00 6.91 -5.99
CA ARG A 138 -23.05 8.38 -6.03
C ARG A 138 -22.94 9.02 -4.65
N ARG A 139 -23.49 8.39 -3.62
CA ARG A 139 -23.57 8.95 -2.27
C ARG A 139 -22.31 8.70 -1.45
N TYR A 140 -21.71 7.53 -1.62
CA TYR A 140 -20.64 7.08 -0.73
C TYR A 140 -19.28 7.03 -1.40
N PHE A 141 -19.14 6.85 -2.71
CA PHE A 141 -17.87 6.71 -3.43
C PHE A 141 -17.64 7.84 -4.43
#